data_AF-A0AAV0VUM4-F1
#
_entry.id   AF-A0AAV0VUM4-F1
#
_cell.length_a   1.000
_cell.length_b   1.000
_cell.length_c   1.000
_cell.angle_alpha   90.00
_cell.angle_beta   90.00
_cell.angle_gamma   90.00
#
_symmetry.space_group_name_H-M   'P 1'
#
loop_
_entity.id
_entity.type
_entity.pdbx_description
1 polymer ?
#
loop_
_entity_poly.entity_id
_entity_poly.type
_entity_poly.pdbx_seq_one_letter_code
_entity_poly.pdbx_strand_id
1 'polypeptide(L)'
;MSEHSELNSRFHENNDSVISNLKLIIPKYYFACETSDDKILNTAQTYEADLPHSIEALRGELNLWKQFWKNKSEKADSSMEAFKYASMFPNIKCLLTILSVIPITTASAERSFSSLKRIKT
;
A
#
# COMPACT_ATOMS: atom_id res chain seq x y z
N MET A 1 -33.09 4.20 -0.44
CA MET A 1 -32.21 4.82 -1.46
C MET A 1 -30.92 5.28 -0.78
N SER A 2 -30.23 4.36 -0.09
CA SER A 2 -29.25 4.75 0.95
C SER A 2 -28.01 3.84 1.05
N GLU A 3 -28.09 2.57 0.64
CA GLU A 3 -27.00 1.59 0.88
C GLU A 3 -25.76 1.80 0.00
N HIS A 4 -25.91 2.35 -1.21
CA HIS A 4 -24.76 2.57 -2.11
C HIS A 4 -23.81 3.69 -1.65
N SER A 5 -24.29 4.67 -0.88
CA SER A 5 -23.47 5.80 -0.42
C SER A 5 -22.50 5.40 0.69
N GLU A 6 -22.90 4.49 1.57
CA GLU A 6 -22.13 4.08 2.75
C GLU A 6 -20.94 3.18 2.38
N LEU A 7 -21.13 2.30 1.38
CA LEU A 7 -20.04 1.52 0.78
C LEU A 7 -18.95 2.45 0.21
N ASN A 8 -19.32 3.46 -0.57
CA ASN A 8 -18.35 4.37 -1.19
C ASN A 8 -17.50 5.15 -0.17
N SER A 9 -18.10 5.70 0.90
CA SER A 9 -17.32 6.41 1.94
C SER A 9 -16.34 5.46 2.66
N ARG A 10 -16.79 4.25 3.03
CA ARG A 10 -15.94 3.27 3.74
C ARG A 10 -14.74 2.80 2.91
N PHE A 11 -14.88 2.71 1.58
CA PHE A 11 -13.74 2.40 0.71
C PHE A 11 -12.86 3.62 0.41
N HIS A 12 -13.40 4.83 0.28
CA HIS A 12 -12.59 5.99 -0.13
C HIS A 12 -11.63 6.48 0.97
N GLU A 13 -12.12 6.75 2.18
CA GLU A 13 -11.30 7.30 3.26
C GLU A 13 -10.28 6.28 3.80
N ASN A 14 -10.71 5.02 3.94
CA ASN A 14 -9.84 3.99 4.48
C ASN A 14 -8.72 3.62 3.50
N ASN A 15 -9.01 3.57 2.19
CA ASN A 15 -7.99 3.29 1.18
C ASN A 15 -6.99 4.44 1.01
N ASP A 16 -7.41 5.71 1.05
CA ASP A 16 -6.46 6.83 0.88
C ASP A 16 -5.44 6.91 2.04
N SER A 17 -5.90 6.66 3.27
CA SER A 17 -5.04 6.52 4.46
C SER A 17 -4.06 5.35 4.32
N VAL A 18 -4.57 4.16 3.94
CA VAL A 18 -3.75 2.96 3.72
C VAL A 18 -2.71 3.16 2.61
N ILE A 19 -3.11 3.72 1.47
CA ILE A 19 -2.22 4.06 0.34
C ILE A 19 -1.16 5.07 0.78
N SER A 20 -1.55 6.09 1.54
CA SER A 20 -0.63 7.11 2.04
C SER A 20 0.41 6.53 3.00
N ASN A 21 0.00 5.61 3.89
CA ASN A 21 0.92 4.93 4.80
C ASN A 21 1.81 3.91 4.07
N LEU A 22 1.28 3.14 3.11
CA LEU A 22 2.06 2.19 2.29
C LEU A 22 3.07 2.89 1.37
N LYS A 23 2.75 4.09 0.86
CA LYS A 23 3.69 4.92 0.10
C LYS A 23 4.95 5.28 0.90
N LEU A 24 4.88 5.32 2.23
CA LEU A 24 6.04 5.54 3.10
C LEU A 24 7.08 4.42 3.00
N ILE A 25 6.74 3.24 2.47
CA ILE A 25 7.71 2.14 2.25
C ILE A 25 8.68 2.49 1.10
N ILE A 26 8.28 3.37 0.19
CA ILE A 26 9.11 3.85 -0.92
C ILE A 26 10.14 4.85 -0.37
N PRO A 27 11.47 4.61 -0.55
CA PRO A 27 12.53 5.40 0.08
C PRO A 27 12.44 6.91 -0.14
N LYS A 28 12.04 7.35 -1.34
CA LYS A 28 11.84 8.77 -1.66
C LYS A 28 10.86 9.47 -0.71
N TYR A 29 9.74 8.81 -0.39
CA TYR A 29 8.72 9.36 0.51
C TYR A 29 9.10 9.13 1.97
N TYR A 30 9.68 7.97 2.30
CA TYR A 30 10.22 7.67 3.63
C TYR A 30 11.20 8.73 4.15
N PHE A 31 12.12 9.19 3.29
CA PHE A 31 13.12 10.20 3.68
C PHE A 31 12.64 11.65 3.53
N ALA A 32 11.51 11.90 2.87
CA ALA A 32 10.97 13.25 2.67
C ALA A 32 9.96 13.64 3.76
N CYS A 33 9.23 12.67 4.30
CA CYS A 33 8.37 12.84 5.45
C CYS A 33 8.99 12.07 6.62
N GLU A 34 9.44 12.77 7.67
CA GLU A 34 10.04 12.16 8.86
C GLU A 34 8.96 11.42 9.66
N THR A 35 8.60 10.23 9.18
CA THR A 35 7.36 9.55 9.57
C THR A 35 7.63 8.37 10.49
N SER A 36 6.82 8.24 11.54
CA SER A 36 6.90 7.12 12.49
C SER A 36 6.57 5.79 11.81
N ASP A 37 7.40 4.77 12.07
CA ASP A 37 7.18 3.39 11.59
C ASP A 37 5.82 2.85 12.00
N ASP A 38 5.30 3.31 13.14
CA ASP A 38 4.02 2.95 13.73
C ASP A 38 2.86 3.11 12.75
N LYS A 39 2.91 4.07 11.81
CA LYS A 39 1.89 4.19 10.75
C LYS A 39 1.94 3.03 9.75
N ILE A 40 3.15 2.62 9.38
CA ILE A 40 3.39 1.47 8.48
C ILE A 40 3.02 0.18 9.19
N LEU A 41 3.43 0.01 10.46
CA LEU A 41 3.14 -1.17 11.27
C LEU A 41 1.64 -1.32 11.55
N ASN A 42 0.94 -0.26 11.93
CA ASN A 42 -0.52 -0.26 12.13
C ASN A 42 -1.28 -0.57 10.82
N THR A 43 -0.78 -0.06 9.68
CA THR A 43 -1.35 -0.41 8.37
C THR A 43 -1.09 -1.88 8.03
N ALA A 44 0.12 -2.38 8.32
CA ALA A 44 0.49 -3.78 8.08
C ALA A 44 -0.27 -4.77 8.97
N GLN A 45 -0.67 -4.40 10.19
CA GLN A 45 -1.57 -5.20 11.03
C GLN A 45 -2.93 -5.47 10.36
N THR A 46 -3.40 -4.58 9.49
CA THR A 46 -4.63 -4.80 8.70
C THR A 46 -4.46 -5.93 7.67
N TYR A 47 -3.22 -6.23 7.29
CA TYR A 47 -2.83 -7.25 6.30
C TYR A 47 -2.03 -8.39 6.93
N GLU A 48 -2.07 -8.58 8.26
CA GLU A 48 -1.24 -9.57 8.97
C GLU A 48 -1.44 -11.00 8.42
N ALA A 49 -2.67 -11.33 8.00
CA ALA A 49 -3.00 -12.61 7.38
C ALA A 49 -2.38 -12.83 5.98
N ASP A 50 -2.02 -11.76 5.27
CA ASP A 50 -1.37 -11.79 3.96
C ASP A 50 0.17 -11.65 4.07
N LEU A 51 0.70 -11.34 5.25
CA LEU A 51 2.14 -11.21 5.46
C LEU A 51 2.82 -12.59 5.56
N PRO A 52 4.00 -12.76 4.93
CA PRO A 52 4.75 -14.01 5.01
C PRO A 52 5.40 -14.26 6.39
N HIS A 53 5.59 -13.22 7.20
CA HIS A 53 6.11 -13.32 8.57
C HIS A 53 5.43 -12.31 9.51
N SER A 54 5.71 -12.39 10.81
CA SER A 54 5.11 -11.53 11.84
C SER A 54 5.43 -10.04 11.68
N ILE A 55 4.58 -9.20 12.29
CA ILE A 55 4.78 -7.74 12.37
C ILE A 55 6.13 -7.37 13.03
N GLU A 56 6.64 -8.20 13.95
CA GLU A 56 7.98 -8.02 14.53
C GLU A 56 9.10 -8.22 13.49
N ALA A 57 8.97 -9.23 12.63
CA ALA A 57 9.90 -9.43 11.51
C ALA A 57 9.83 -8.26 10.52
N LEU A 58 8.63 -7.75 10.22
CA LEU A 58 8.46 -6.53 9.41
C LEU A 58 9.14 -5.32 10.06
N ARG A 59 9.07 -5.14 11.37
CA ARG A 59 9.76 -4.03 12.08
C ARG A 59 11.29 -4.14 11.92
N GLY A 60 11.83 -5.36 11.99
CA GLY A 60 13.24 -5.65 11.70
C GLY A 60 13.62 -5.33 10.24
N GLU A 61 12.81 -5.81 9.29
CA GLU A 61 12.97 -5.53 7.86
C GLU A 61 12.93 -4.04 7.56
N LEU A 62 11.99 -3.28 8.14
CA LEU A 62 11.89 -1.82 7.95
C LEU A 62 13.16 -1.09 8.43
N ASN A 63 13.74 -1.48 9.57
CA ASN A 63 14.99 -0.90 10.03
C ASN A 63 16.16 -1.22 9.07
N LEU A 64 16.29 -2.47 8.64
CA LEU A 64 17.31 -2.88 7.66
C LEU A 64 17.12 -2.20 6.30
N TRP A 65 15.87 -2.03 5.86
CA TRP A 65 15.50 -1.32 4.62
C TRP A 65 15.95 0.14 4.66
N LYS A 66 15.70 0.85 5.76
CA LYS A 66 16.21 2.22 5.94
C LYS A 66 17.73 2.28 5.87
N GLN A 67 18.43 1.35 6.52
CA GLN A 67 19.89 1.31 6.50
C GLN A 67 20.43 1.02 5.09
N PHE A 68 19.81 0.08 4.38
CA PHE A 68 20.12 -0.23 2.98
C PHE A 68 19.99 1.01 2.09
N TRP A 69 18.86 1.73 2.19
CA TRP A 69 18.62 2.95 1.40
C TRP A 69 19.34 4.20 1.90
N LYS A 70 19.83 4.22 3.14
CA LYS A 70 20.72 5.28 3.67
C LYS A 70 22.12 5.19 3.07
N ASN A 71 22.58 3.98 2.75
CA ASN A 71 23.88 3.72 2.12
C ASN A 71 23.86 3.84 0.58
N LYS A 72 22.66 3.87 -0.03
CA LYS A 72 22.44 4.11 -1.47
C LYS A 72 22.37 5.61 -1.74
N SER A 73 23.21 6.10 -2.67
CA SER A 73 23.15 7.51 -3.10
C SER A 73 21.91 7.83 -3.95
N GLU A 74 21.40 6.86 -4.69
CA GLU A 74 20.18 6.97 -5.49
C GLU A 74 19.04 6.22 -4.78
N LYS A 75 17.96 6.95 -4.46
CA LYS A 75 16.78 6.44 -3.74
C LYS A 75 15.69 6.12 -4.75
N ALA A 76 15.14 4.91 -4.70
CA ALA A 76 14.01 4.50 -5.53
C ALA A 76 12.85 5.51 -5.42
N ASP A 77 12.40 6.02 -6.57
CA ASP A 77 11.29 6.98 -6.63
C ASP A 77 9.91 6.33 -6.74
N SER A 78 9.88 5.08 -7.22
CA SER A 78 8.68 4.31 -7.53
C SER A 78 8.63 2.98 -6.78
N SER A 79 7.43 2.48 -6.52
CA SER A 79 7.19 1.16 -5.94
C SER A 79 7.81 0.04 -6.77
N MET A 80 7.81 0.16 -8.10
CA MET A 80 8.46 -0.80 -9.00
C MET A 80 9.98 -0.87 -8.82
N GLU A 81 10.62 0.26 -8.53
CA GLU A 81 12.07 0.27 -8.26
C GLU A 81 12.39 -0.30 -6.89
N ALA A 82 11.62 0.10 -5.87
CA ALA A 82 11.69 -0.47 -4.54
C ALA A 82 11.52 -2.01 -4.59
N PHE A 83 10.55 -2.50 -5.37
CA PHE A 83 10.28 -3.94 -5.51
C PHE A 83 11.48 -4.76 -6.04
N LYS A 84 12.34 -4.18 -6.88
CA LYS A 84 13.56 -4.85 -7.38
C LYS A 84 14.54 -5.20 -6.24
N TYR A 85 14.60 -4.37 -5.20
CA TYR A 85 15.48 -4.58 -4.03
C TYR A 85 14.75 -5.27 -2.86
N ALA A 86 13.42 -5.33 -2.89
CA ALA A 86 12.60 -6.01 -1.88
C ALA A 86 12.70 -7.55 -1.91
N SER A 87 13.49 -8.15 -2.82
CA SER A 87 13.67 -9.61 -2.88
C SER A 87 14.25 -10.21 -1.59
N MET A 88 15.01 -9.42 -0.81
CA MET A 88 15.58 -9.82 0.49
C MET A 88 14.66 -9.48 1.68
N PHE A 89 13.50 -8.85 1.43
CA PHE A 89 12.60 -8.31 2.45
C PHE A 89 11.16 -8.77 2.16
N PRO A 90 10.81 -10.03 2.47
CA PRO A 90 9.55 -10.64 2.06
C PRO A 90 8.30 -9.91 2.55
N ASN A 91 8.30 -9.31 3.75
CA ASN A 91 7.14 -8.54 4.22
C ASN A 91 7.02 -7.21 3.46
N ILE A 92 8.14 -6.50 3.27
CA ILE A 92 8.20 -5.27 2.45
C ILE A 92 7.74 -5.56 1.01
N LYS A 93 8.16 -6.68 0.43
CA LYS A 93 7.72 -7.13 -0.90
C LYS A 93 6.22 -7.41 -0.93
N CYS A 94 5.65 -8.03 0.10
CA CYS A 94 4.21 -8.23 0.21
C CYS A 94 3.48 -6.87 0.26
N LEU A 95 3.89 -5.95 1.13
CA LEU A 95 3.29 -4.61 1.24
C LEU A 95 3.41 -3.78 -0.04
N LEU A 96 4.52 -3.88 -0.78
CA LEU A 96 4.66 -3.26 -2.11
C LEU A 96 3.77 -3.93 -3.18
N THR A 97 3.51 -5.24 -3.05
CA THR A 97 2.56 -5.97 -3.91
C THR A 97 1.13 -5.54 -3.60
N ILE A 98 0.76 -5.50 -2.32
CA ILE A 98 -0.51 -4.97 -1.79
C ILE A 98 -0.72 -3.55 -2.34
N LEU A 99 0.22 -2.62 -2.15
CA LEU A 99 0.15 -1.27 -2.72
C LEU A 99 -0.05 -1.26 -4.26
N SER A 100 0.46 -2.26 -4.98
CA SER A 100 0.32 -2.38 -6.44
C SER A 100 -1.03 -2.98 -6.88
N VAL A 101 -1.78 -3.63 -5.98
CA VAL A 101 -3.13 -4.19 -6.22
C VAL A 101 -4.26 -3.44 -5.48
N ILE A 102 -3.93 -2.47 -4.63
CA ILE A 102 -4.81 -1.66 -3.74
C ILE A 102 -5.47 -0.45 -4.45
N PRO A 103 -5.86 -0.58 -5.72
CA PRO A 103 -6.04 0.57 -6.61
C PRO A 103 -4.96 1.68 -6.64
N ILE A 104 -4.80 2.53 -7.67
CA ILE A 104 -5.07 2.56 -9.13
C ILE A 104 -6.46 2.27 -9.71
N THR A 105 -7.07 1.11 -9.47
CA THR A 105 -8.36 0.69 -10.02
C THR A 105 -9.58 1.47 -9.53
N THR A 106 -9.42 2.59 -8.80
CA THR A 106 -10.44 3.65 -8.75
C THR A 106 -10.73 4.14 -10.17
N ALA A 107 -9.72 4.17 -11.05
CA ALA A 107 -9.88 4.44 -12.49
C ALA A 107 -10.32 3.23 -13.34
N SER A 108 -10.50 2.03 -12.76
CA SER A 108 -10.92 0.82 -13.50
C SER A 108 -12.29 0.28 -13.05
N ALA A 109 -12.69 0.53 -11.80
CA ALA A 109 -14.02 0.21 -11.29
C ALA A 109 -15.15 1.00 -12.00
N GLU A 110 -14.83 2.16 -12.58
CA GLU A 110 -15.80 2.96 -13.36
C GLU A 110 -16.24 2.27 -14.66
N ARG A 111 -15.42 1.39 -15.26
CA ARG A 111 -15.68 0.87 -16.62
C ARG A 111 -16.64 -0.31 -16.68
N SER A 112 -16.90 -1.02 -15.57
CA SER A 112 -17.75 -2.23 -15.56
C SER A 112 -19.11 -2.07 -14.87
N PHE A 113 -19.44 -0.90 -14.31
CA PHE A 113 -20.75 -0.64 -13.67
C PHE A 113 -21.72 0.22 -14.51
N SER A 114 -21.46 0.38 -15.82
CA SER A 114 -22.26 1.26 -16.70
C SER A 114 -23.26 0.56 -17.64
N SER A 115 -23.35 -0.78 -17.66
CA SER A 115 -24.13 -1.51 -18.69
C SER A 115 -25.40 -2.23 -18.22
N LEU A 116 -25.71 -2.32 -16.91
CA LEU A 116 -27.00 -2.85 -16.42
C LEU A 116 -28.08 -1.75 -16.33
N LYS A 117 -28.05 -0.79 -17.26
CA LYS A 117 -29.05 0.28 -17.34
C LYS A 117 -30.21 -0.11 -18.26
N ARG A 118 -31.14 -0.89 -17.69
CA ARG A 118 -32.58 -0.94 -18.05
C ARG A 118 -32.90 -1.35 -19.49
N ILE A 119 -33.36 -2.60 -19.65
CA ILE A 119 -34.38 -2.94 -20.65
C ILE A 119 -35.62 -3.42 -19.90
N LYS A 120 -36.78 -2.82 -20.19
CA LYS A 120 -38.10 -3.23 -19.69
C LYS A 120 -38.86 -3.84 -20.85
N THR A 121 -39.32 -5.07 -20.69
CA THR A 121 -40.39 -5.69 -21.48
C THR A 121 -41.26 -6.47 -20.52
#